data_AF-D5PF88-F1
#
_entry.id   AF-D5PF88-F1
#
_cell.length_a   1.000
_cell.length_b   1.000
_cell.length_c   1.000
_cell.angle_alpha   90.00
_cell.angle_beta   90.00
_cell.angle_gamma   90.00
#
_symmetry.space_group_name_H-M   'P 1'
#
loop_
_entity.id
_entity.type
_entity.pdbx_description
1 polymer ?
#
loop_
_entity_poly.entity_id
_entity_poly.type
_entity_poly.pdbx_seq_one_letter_code
_entity_poly.pdbx_strand_id
1 'polypeptide(L)'
;MSAGYWWPTRAFIMVCDLPSALHIESAGGRNRLHCETGPAVQWADGWGVYSWHGTRVPADLIEKGWDVERIMAERNTEIRRCAIEKMGWDQFVTSAGMKLADEAPDPGNPGQLLRLYDVPRDVLDLPVRVLVAHNATRERDGTRHTFGLTIPTDCRTAIAAAAWTFDLTEREYKELARAT
;
A
#
# COMPACT_ATOMS: atom_id res chain seq x y z
N MET A 1 -16.28 -32.45 12.49
CA MET A 1 -14.95 -31.96 12.90
C MET A 1 -13.93 -32.81 12.15
N SER A 2 -13.31 -32.27 11.11
CA SER A 2 -12.21 -32.93 10.41
C SER A 2 -10.94 -32.20 10.81
N ALA A 3 -9.99 -32.89 11.44
CA ALA A 3 -8.68 -32.30 11.69
C ALA A 3 -8.05 -31.92 10.35
N GLY A 4 -7.86 -30.62 10.12
CA GLY A 4 -7.22 -30.09 8.92
C GLY A 4 -5.70 -30.23 9.03
N TYR A 5 -4.98 -29.12 8.91
CA TYR A 5 -3.54 -29.10 9.12
C TYR A 5 -3.20 -29.32 10.60
N TRP A 6 -2.16 -30.11 10.85
CA TRP A 6 -1.53 -30.26 12.15
C TRP A 6 -0.11 -29.75 12.10
N TRP A 7 0.29 -28.96 13.08
CA TRP A 7 1.65 -28.45 13.21
C TRP A 7 2.30 -29.07 14.45
N PRO A 8 3.13 -30.11 14.30
CA PRO A 8 3.82 -30.71 15.43
C PRO A 8 5.00 -29.85 15.84
N THR A 9 5.09 -29.57 17.14
CA THR A 9 6.32 -29.07 17.78
C THR A 9 6.86 -30.15 18.71
N ARG A 10 8.03 -29.94 19.32
CA ARG A 10 8.57 -30.89 20.30
C ARG A 10 7.73 -30.99 21.59
N ALA A 11 6.93 -29.96 21.90
CA ALA A 11 6.22 -29.86 23.17
C ALA A 11 4.69 -30.00 23.03
N PHE A 12 4.12 -29.64 21.89
CA PHE A 12 2.67 -29.68 21.63
C PHE A 12 2.37 -29.80 20.14
N ILE A 13 1.13 -30.17 19.81
CA ILE A 13 0.60 -30.17 18.44
C ILE A 13 -0.52 -29.15 18.38
N MET A 14 -0.50 -28.27 17.37
CA MET A 14 -1.65 -27.44 17.03
C MET A 14 -2.49 -28.16 15.98
N VAL A 15 -3.80 -28.21 16.21
CA VAL A 15 -4.79 -28.72 15.24
C VAL A 15 -5.81 -27.62 15.02
N CYS A 16 -6.16 -27.36 13.77
CA CYS A 16 -7.25 -26.46 13.41
C CYS A 16 -8.15 -27.15 12.37
N ASP A 17 -9.42 -26.76 12.35
CA ASP A 17 -10.29 -27.11 11.23
C ASP A 17 -9.75 -26.47 9.94
N LEU A 18 -10.07 -27.09 8.81
CA LEU A 18 -9.70 -26.56 7.50
C LEU A 18 -10.42 -25.21 7.28
N PRO A 19 -9.72 -24.14 6.84
CA PRO A 19 -10.38 -22.91 6.45
C PRO A 19 -11.45 -23.16 5.38
N SER A 20 -12.61 -22.52 5.51
CA SER A 20 -13.65 -22.52 4.48
C SER A 20 -13.30 -21.63 3.30
N ALA A 21 -12.41 -20.65 3.48
CA ALA A 21 -11.85 -19.85 2.40
C ALA A 21 -10.40 -19.46 2.70
N LEU A 22 -9.60 -19.37 1.63
CA LEU A 22 -8.21 -18.91 1.67
C LEU A 22 -7.92 -18.08 0.42
N HIS A 23 -7.67 -16.80 0.60
CA HIS A 23 -7.35 -15.85 -0.45
C HIS A 23 -5.89 -15.41 -0.36
N ILE A 24 -5.18 -15.63 -1.45
CA ILE A 24 -3.75 -15.40 -1.59
C ILE A 24 -3.54 -14.66 -2.90
N GLU A 25 -2.62 -13.72 -2.90
CA GLU A 25 -2.07 -13.13 -4.12
C GLU A 25 -0.60 -13.52 -4.30
N SER A 26 -0.12 -13.40 -5.53
CA SER A 26 1.27 -13.68 -5.90
C SER A 26 1.93 -12.39 -6.38
N ALA A 27 2.89 -11.89 -5.60
CA ALA A 27 3.63 -10.66 -5.89
C ALA A 27 5.13 -10.91 -5.70
N GLY A 28 5.95 -10.49 -6.68
CA GLY A 28 7.42 -10.66 -6.61
C GLY A 28 7.87 -12.11 -6.44
N GLY A 29 7.13 -13.08 -6.99
CA GLY A 29 7.42 -14.51 -6.88
C GLY A 29 7.10 -15.11 -5.50
N ARG A 30 6.40 -14.38 -4.61
CA ARG A 30 5.99 -14.85 -3.28
C ARG A 30 4.47 -14.82 -3.15
N ASN A 31 3.95 -15.79 -2.41
CA ASN A 31 2.53 -15.86 -2.06
C ASN A 31 2.30 -15.16 -0.72
N ARG A 32 1.27 -14.31 -0.64
CA ARG A 32 0.89 -13.61 0.59
C ARG A 32 -0.63 -13.55 0.75
N LEU A 33 -1.11 -13.53 1.99
CA LEU A 33 -2.53 -13.42 2.31
C LEU A 33 -3.07 -12.06 1.87
N HIS A 34 -4.16 -12.06 1.11
CA HIS A 34 -4.80 -10.83 0.66
C HIS A 34 -6.25 -11.09 0.26
N CYS A 35 -7.15 -10.19 0.67
CA CYS A 35 -8.50 -10.11 0.12
C CYS A 35 -9.04 -8.68 0.30
N GLU A 36 -9.61 -8.10 -0.77
CA GLU A 36 -10.09 -6.72 -0.74
C GLU A 36 -11.52 -6.57 -0.20
N THR A 37 -12.28 -7.66 -0.23
CA THR A 37 -13.74 -7.67 -0.01
C THR A 37 -14.16 -8.49 1.21
N GLY A 38 -13.21 -9.13 1.89
CA GLY A 38 -13.48 -9.96 3.06
C GLY A 38 -12.21 -10.48 3.73
N PRO A 39 -12.32 -11.49 4.60
CA PRO A 39 -11.17 -12.09 5.24
C PRO A 39 -10.31 -12.86 4.23
N ALA A 40 -8.98 -12.74 4.37
CA ALA A 40 -8.03 -13.54 3.62
C ALA A 40 -8.06 -15.02 4.03
N VAL A 41 -8.47 -15.32 5.27
CA VAL A 41 -8.73 -16.69 5.73
C VAL A 41 -10.02 -16.71 6.53
N GLN A 42 -10.93 -17.64 6.22
CA GLN A 42 -12.22 -17.78 6.90
C GLN A 42 -12.37 -19.21 7.43
N TRP A 43 -12.95 -19.36 8.62
CA TRP A 43 -13.37 -20.64 9.19
C TRP A 43 -14.90 -20.73 9.30
N ALA A 44 -15.40 -21.97 9.41
CA ALA A 44 -16.83 -22.28 9.40
C ALA A 44 -17.60 -21.72 10.61
N ASP A 45 -16.91 -21.36 11.70
CA ASP A 45 -17.47 -20.75 12.90
C ASP A 45 -17.65 -19.23 12.78
N GLY A 46 -17.25 -18.63 11.65
CA GLY A 46 -17.30 -17.20 11.43
C GLY A 46 -16.01 -16.47 11.78
N TRP A 47 -15.02 -17.12 12.40
CA TRP A 47 -13.73 -16.48 12.65
C TRP A 47 -12.94 -16.27 11.36
N GLY A 48 -12.22 -15.15 11.26
CA GLY A 48 -11.46 -14.81 10.05
C GLY A 48 -10.22 -13.97 10.31
N VAL A 49 -9.28 -14.04 9.37
CA VAL A 49 -8.06 -13.22 9.32
C VAL A 49 -8.15 -12.29 8.12
N TYR A 50 -8.08 -10.99 8.36
CA TYR A 50 -8.12 -9.97 7.33
C TYR A 50 -6.70 -9.49 7.04
N SER A 51 -6.33 -9.51 5.77
CA SER A 51 -5.00 -9.10 5.33
C SER A 51 -5.06 -8.32 4.03
N TRP A 52 -4.27 -7.25 3.96
CA TRP A 52 -4.05 -6.43 2.78
C TRP A 52 -2.59 -6.57 2.33
N HIS A 53 -2.35 -7.13 1.16
CA HIS A 53 -1.01 -7.36 0.63
C HIS A 53 -0.02 -8.04 1.61
N GLY A 54 -0.51 -8.99 2.42
CA GLY A 54 0.26 -9.69 3.45
C GLY A 54 0.26 -9.02 4.83
N THR A 55 -0.13 -7.74 4.94
CA THR A 55 -0.25 -7.02 6.21
C THR A 55 -1.57 -7.36 6.88
N ARG A 56 -1.54 -7.82 8.14
CA ARG A 56 -2.78 -8.07 8.91
C ARG A 56 -3.44 -6.74 9.25
N VAL A 57 -4.72 -6.61 8.93
CA VAL A 57 -5.50 -5.38 9.11
C VAL A 57 -6.78 -5.62 9.91
N PRO A 58 -7.39 -4.57 10.48
CA PRO A 58 -8.71 -4.67 11.08
C PRO A 58 -9.78 -5.10 10.06
N ALA A 59 -10.79 -5.86 10.53
CA ALA A 59 -11.88 -6.33 9.68
C ALA A 59 -12.71 -5.17 9.11
N ASP A 60 -12.98 -4.15 9.94
CA ASP A 60 -13.78 -2.98 9.56
C ASP A 60 -13.11 -2.16 8.45
N LEU A 61 -11.77 -2.14 8.38
CA LEU A 61 -11.07 -1.52 7.26
C LEU A 61 -11.49 -2.18 5.93
N ILE A 62 -11.58 -3.50 5.88
CA ILE A 62 -11.92 -4.24 4.66
C ILE A 62 -13.42 -4.17 4.36
N GLU A 63 -14.24 -4.41 5.37
CA GLU A 63 -15.70 -4.57 5.22
C GLU A 63 -16.44 -3.25 5.04
N LYS A 64 -15.98 -2.19 5.70
CA LYS A 64 -16.67 -0.89 5.73
C LYS A 64 -15.87 0.20 5.04
N GLY A 65 -14.55 0.06 4.99
CA GLY A 65 -13.66 1.15 4.62
C GLY A 65 -13.54 2.17 5.75
N TRP A 66 -12.48 2.97 5.69
CA TRP A 66 -12.22 4.06 6.63
C TRP A 66 -12.25 5.40 5.90
N ASP A 67 -12.67 6.45 6.59
CA ASP A 67 -12.49 7.83 6.13
C ASP A 67 -11.10 8.37 6.48
N VAL A 68 -10.79 9.58 6.00
CA VAL A 68 -9.46 10.18 6.23
C VAL A 68 -9.19 10.39 7.72
N GLU A 69 -10.18 10.83 8.50
CA GLU A 69 -10.02 11.06 9.93
C GLU A 69 -9.59 9.78 10.65
N ARG A 70 -10.30 8.67 10.39
CA ARG A 70 -9.97 7.36 10.95
C ARG A 70 -8.61 6.84 10.48
N ILE A 71 -8.27 7.03 9.19
CA ILE A 71 -6.96 6.66 8.63
C ILE A 71 -5.84 7.41 9.34
N MET A 72 -5.99 8.72 9.55
CA MET A 72 -4.94 9.53 10.19
C MET A 72 -4.82 9.27 11.69
N ALA A 73 -5.92 8.88 12.35
CA ALA A 73 -5.90 8.45 13.74
C ALA A 73 -5.19 7.09 13.96
N GLU A 74 -5.00 6.28 12.91
CA GLU A 74 -4.30 5.00 13.00
C GLU A 74 -2.80 5.22 13.29
N ARG A 75 -2.30 4.59 14.35
CA ARG A 75 -0.92 4.75 14.82
C ARG A 75 0.04 3.86 14.06
N ASN A 76 -0.41 2.68 13.62
CA ASN A 76 0.42 1.78 12.84
C ASN A 76 0.53 2.28 11.41
N THR A 77 1.74 2.67 11.00
CA THR A 77 2.03 3.22 9.68
C THR A 77 1.71 2.25 8.55
N GLU A 78 1.91 0.94 8.76
CA GLU A 78 1.61 -0.09 7.76
C GLU A 78 0.10 -0.25 7.56
N ILE A 79 -0.69 -0.26 8.63
CA ILE A 79 -2.16 -0.31 8.52
C ILE A 79 -2.68 0.97 7.87
N ARG A 80 -2.14 2.14 8.24
CA ARG A 80 -2.49 3.42 7.62
C ARG A 80 -2.20 3.41 6.12
N ARG A 81 -1.05 2.88 5.70
CA ARG A 81 -0.72 2.70 4.28
C ARG A 81 -1.72 1.80 3.57
N CYS A 82 -2.05 0.64 4.13
CA CYS A 82 -3.06 -0.25 3.57
C CYS A 82 -4.43 0.45 3.43
N ALA A 83 -4.80 1.28 4.41
CA ALA A 83 -6.06 2.00 4.38
C ALA A 83 -6.10 3.09 3.31
N ILE A 84 -5.01 3.83 3.10
CA ILE A 84 -4.87 4.80 2.00
C ILE A 84 -4.93 4.09 0.66
N GLU A 85 -4.24 2.96 0.51
CA GLU A 85 -4.27 2.17 -0.73
C GLU A 85 -5.68 1.65 -1.03
N LYS A 86 -6.41 1.13 -0.03
CA LYS A 86 -7.80 0.68 -0.20
C LYS A 86 -8.75 1.83 -0.56
N MET A 87 -8.58 3.01 0.03
CA MET A 87 -9.33 4.22 -0.36
C MET A 87 -8.96 4.70 -1.76
N GLY A 88 -7.69 4.52 -2.15
CA GLY A 88 -7.13 5.05 -3.38
C GLY A 88 -6.56 6.46 -3.17
N TRP A 89 -5.41 6.72 -3.79
CA TRP A 89 -4.69 7.98 -3.63
C TRP A 89 -5.48 9.19 -4.11
N ASP A 90 -6.21 9.09 -5.23
CA ASP A 90 -6.97 10.22 -5.77
C ASP A 90 -8.07 10.70 -4.80
N GLN A 91 -8.77 9.76 -4.16
CA GLN A 91 -9.78 10.08 -3.15
C GLN A 91 -9.13 10.61 -1.88
N PHE A 92 -8.03 9.99 -1.44
CA PHE A 92 -7.33 10.36 -0.23
C PHE A 92 -6.77 11.79 -0.30
N VAL A 93 -6.04 12.16 -1.36
CA VAL A 93 -5.45 13.51 -1.49
C VAL A 93 -6.52 14.61 -1.50
N THR A 94 -7.66 14.34 -2.15
CA THR A 94 -8.80 15.26 -2.19
C THR A 94 -9.42 15.42 -0.81
N SER A 95 -9.71 14.30 -0.14
CA SER A 95 -10.41 14.28 1.15
C SER A 95 -9.52 14.77 2.30
N ALA A 96 -8.21 14.60 2.19
CA ALA A 96 -7.22 15.11 3.13
C ALA A 96 -6.84 16.58 2.87
N GLY A 97 -7.42 17.24 1.85
CA GLY A 97 -7.12 18.64 1.56
C GLY A 97 -5.68 18.89 1.11
N MET A 98 -5.01 17.86 0.56
CA MET A 98 -3.66 17.96 0.03
C MET A 98 -3.64 18.79 -1.25
N LYS A 99 -2.59 19.60 -1.44
CA LYS A 99 -2.48 20.49 -2.59
C LYS A 99 -1.43 19.97 -3.55
N LEU A 100 -1.79 19.80 -4.82
CA LEU A 100 -0.84 19.45 -5.86
C LEU A 100 0.19 20.57 -6.00
N ALA A 101 1.45 20.25 -5.70
CA ALA A 101 2.58 21.17 -5.77
C ALA A 101 3.30 21.09 -7.12
N ASP A 102 3.43 19.88 -7.68
CA ASP A 102 4.05 19.65 -8.98
C ASP A 102 3.57 18.32 -9.59
N GLU A 103 3.55 18.24 -10.92
CA GLU A 103 3.24 17.02 -11.68
C GLU A 103 4.20 16.89 -12.86
N ALA A 104 4.74 15.69 -13.09
CA ALA A 104 5.63 15.42 -14.22
C ALA A 104 5.48 13.97 -14.72
N PRO A 105 5.76 13.69 -16.01
CA PRO A 105 5.95 12.32 -16.48
C PRO A 105 7.06 11.61 -15.72
N ASP A 106 6.85 10.32 -15.40
CA ASP A 106 7.86 9.47 -14.77
C ASP A 106 8.89 8.97 -15.81
N PRO A 107 10.15 9.42 -15.79
CA PRO A 107 11.19 8.94 -16.70
C PRO A 107 11.54 7.46 -16.47
N GLY A 108 11.42 6.97 -15.24
CA GLY A 108 11.65 5.58 -14.86
C GLY A 108 10.45 4.67 -15.15
N ASN A 109 9.28 5.24 -15.40
CA ASN A 109 8.05 4.49 -15.71
C ASN A 109 7.26 5.15 -16.86
N PRO A 110 7.69 5.00 -18.12
CA PRO A 110 7.10 5.70 -19.26
C PRO A 110 5.58 5.54 -19.35
N GLY A 111 4.89 6.68 -19.54
CA GLY A 111 3.44 6.76 -19.62
C GLY A 111 2.73 6.86 -18.26
N GLN A 112 3.48 6.93 -17.15
CA GLN A 112 2.94 7.23 -15.83
C GLN A 112 3.30 8.66 -15.41
N LEU A 113 2.57 9.16 -14.41
CA LEU A 113 2.77 10.49 -13.84
C LEU A 113 3.27 10.38 -12.40
N LEU A 114 4.15 11.31 -12.04
CA LEU A 114 4.56 11.60 -10.67
C LEU A 114 3.79 12.84 -10.22
N ARG A 115 3.17 12.76 -9.04
CA ARG A 115 2.43 13.88 -8.45
C ARG A 115 2.95 14.17 -7.06
N LEU A 116 3.45 15.38 -6.85
CA LEU A 116 3.95 15.85 -5.56
C LEU A 116 2.88 16.70 -4.88
N TYR A 117 2.58 16.38 -3.63
CA TYR A 117 1.57 17.08 -2.85
C TYR A 117 2.16 17.73 -1.60
N ASP A 118 1.74 18.97 -1.33
CA ASP A 118 1.88 19.59 -0.02
C ASP A 118 0.85 19.00 0.95
N VAL A 119 1.33 18.59 2.12
CA VAL A 119 0.51 17.97 3.17
C VAL A 119 0.14 19.03 4.22
N PRO A 120 -1.16 19.20 4.52
CA PRO A 120 -1.60 20.02 5.64
C PRO A 120 -1.04 19.49 6.97
N ARG A 121 -0.68 20.40 7.91
CA ARG A 121 -0.07 20.00 9.20
C ARG A 121 -1.01 19.18 10.10
N ASP A 122 -2.31 19.38 9.93
CA ASP A 122 -3.37 18.62 10.59
C ASP A 122 -3.55 17.21 10.01
N VAL A 123 -3.02 16.94 8.82
CA VAL A 123 -2.99 15.59 8.23
C VAL A 123 -1.78 14.82 8.74
N LEU A 124 -0.57 15.37 8.57
CA LEU A 124 0.65 14.79 9.12
C LEU A 124 1.40 15.84 9.95
N ASP A 125 1.68 15.53 11.22
CA ASP A 125 2.50 16.36 12.12
C ASP A 125 4.00 16.24 11.81
N LEU A 126 4.34 16.01 10.53
CA LEU A 126 5.70 15.95 10.03
C LEU A 126 5.82 16.93 8.86
N PRO A 127 6.93 17.70 8.78
CA PRO A 127 7.18 18.58 7.66
C PRO A 127 7.61 17.75 6.45
N VAL A 128 6.63 17.12 5.80
CA VAL A 128 6.85 16.27 4.62
C VAL A 128 5.91 16.67 3.49
N ARG A 129 6.33 16.35 2.28
CA ARG A 129 5.50 16.26 1.09
C ARG A 129 5.18 14.79 0.82
N VAL A 130 4.18 14.53 -0.01
CA VAL A 130 3.90 13.17 -0.47
C VAL A 130 4.04 13.11 -1.98
N LEU A 131 4.89 12.19 -2.45
CA LEU A 131 4.98 11.83 -3.85
C LEU A 131 4.08 10.62 -4.11
N VAL A 132 3.08 10.79 -4.95
CA VAL A 132 2.26 9.70 -5.48
C VAL A 132 2.85 9.23 -6.79
N ALA A 133 3.11 7.93 -6.90
CA ALA A 133 3.75 7.27 -8.03
C ALA A 133 3.12 5.89 -8.30
N HIS A 134 3.48 5.31 -9.45
CA HIS A 134 2.99 3.99 -9.88
C HIS A 134 4.14 2.98 -9.91
N ASN A 135 3.84 1.74 -9.53
CA ASN A 135 4.81 0.65 -9.65
C ASN A 135 5.25 0.45 -11.11
N ALA A 136 6.54 0.20 -11.31
CA ALA A 136 7.13 -0.09 -12.62
C ALA A 136 6.74 -1.48 -13.15
N THR A 137 6.44 -2.43 -12.27
CA THR A 137 5.88 -3.73 -12.63
C THR A 137 4.37 -3.63 -12.82
N ARG A 138 3.85 -4.27 -13.86
CA ARG A 138 2.40 -4.43 -14.07
C ARG A 138 1.89 -5.63 -13.29
N GLU A 139 0.69 -5.50 -12.75
CA GLU A 139 -0.04 -6.64 -12.18
C GLU A 139 -0.52 -7.59 -13.30
N ARG A 140 -0.98 -8.78 -12.94
CA ARG A 140 -1.43 -9.81 -13.91
C ARG A 140 -2.57 -9.33 -14.80
N ASP A 141 -3.42 -8.43 -14.29
CA ASP A 141 -4.53 -7.81 -15.01
C ASP A 141 -4.11 -6.60 -15.85
N GLY A 142 -2.81 -6.27 -15.86
CA GLY A 142 -2.24 -5.14 -16.60
C GLY A 142 -2.30 -3.79 -15.89
N THR A 143 -2.95 -3.72 -14.72
CA THR A 143 -3.01 -2.51 -13.89
C THR A 143 -1.66 -2.24 -13.21
N ARG A 144 -1.53 -1.05 -12.62
CA ARG A 144 -0.37 -0.67 -11.81
C ARG A 144 -0.85 -0.22 -10.44
N HIS A 145 -0.21 -0.75 -9.42
CA HIS A 145 -0.42 -0.31 -8.05
C HIS A 145 0.11 1.13 -7.87
N THR A 146 -0.69 1.96 -7.20
CA THR A 146 -0.37 3.36 -6.90
C THR A 146 -0.01 3.47 -5.43
N PHE A 147 1.12 4.11 -5.12
CA PHE A 147 1.60 4.26 -3.77
C PHE A 147 2.11 5.67 -3.53
N GLY A 148 2.21 6.04 -2.25
CA GLY A 148 2.74 7.32 -1.82
C GLY A 148 4.00 7.16 -0.98
N LEU A 149 4.93 8.08 -1.19
CA LEU A 149 6.19 8.16 -0.46
C LEU A 149 6.25 9.50 0.28
N THR A 150 6.69 9.49 1.53
CA THR A 150 6.97 10.72 2.28
C THR A 150 8.31 11.29 1.83
N ILE A 151 8.31 12.55 1.42
CA ILE A 151 9.43 13.24 0.80
C ILE A 151 9.80 14.47 1.64
N PRO A 152 11.09 14.79 1.79
CA PRO A 152 11.54 16.05 2.37
C PRO A 152 10.91 17.30 1.71
N THR A 153 10.66 18.34 2.50
CA THR A 153 10.03 19.58 2.02
C THR A 153 10.90 20.44 1.10
N ASP A 154 12.21 20.20 1.07
CA ASP A 154 13.15 20.86 0.15
C ASP A 154 13.06 20.33 -1.28
N CYS A 155 12.51 19.13 -1.50
CA CYS A 155 12.13 18.65 -2.83
C CYS A 155 10.96 19.48 -3.38
N ARG A 156 11.26 20.32 -4.39
CA ARG A 156 10.27 21.25 -4.97
C ARG A 156 9.51 20.70 -6.17
N THR A 157 10.07 19.72 -6.87
CA THR A 157 9.49 19.12 -8.08
C THR A 157 9.23 17.63 -7.88
N ALA A 158 8.28 17.08 -8.62
CA ALA A 158 7.95 15.66 -8.62
C ALA A 158 9.15 14.81 -9.07
N ILE A 159 9.97 15.33 -9.99
CA ILE A 159 11.22 14.69 -10.41
C ILE A 159 12.28 14.70 -9.31
N ALA A 160 12.47 15.82 -8.60
CA ALA A 160 13.39 15.89 -7.45
C ALA A 160 12.98 14.91 -6.36
N ALA A 161 11.67 14.86 -6.08
CA ALA A 161 11.10 13.93 -5.12
C ALA A 161 11.37 12.48 -5.50
N ALA A 162 11.14 12.11 -6.77
CA ALA A 162 11.41 10.76 -7.23
C ALA A 162 12.92 10.45 -7.21
N ALA A 163 13.77 11.34 -7.70
CA ALA A 163 15.23 11.18 -7.66
C ALA A 163 15.76 10.94 -6.24
N TRP A 164 15.25 11.68 -5.26
CA TRP A 164 15.59 11.52 -3.84
C TRP A 164 15.32 10.10 -3.32
N THR A 165 14.24 9.45 -3.77
CA THR A 165 13.90 8.09 -3.34
C THR A 165 14.88 7.01 -3.82
N PHE A 166 15.65 7.33 -4.87
CA PHE A 166 16.68 6.47 -5.44
C PHE A 166 18.11 6.92 -5.08
N ASP A 167 18.27 7.93 -4.22
CA ASP A 167 19.57 8.56 -3.92
C ASP A 167 20.28 9.09 -5.18
N LEU A 168 19.51 9.69 -6.09
CA LEU A 168 19.99 10.25 -7.36
C LEU A 168 19.78 11.77 -7.41
N THR A 169 20.57 12.43 -8.26
CA THR A 169 20.26 13.80 -8.70
C THR A 169 19.10 13.81 -9.67
N GLU A 170 18.41 14.95 -9.80
CA GLU A 170 17.36 15.14 -10.81
C GLU A 170 17.84 14.82 -12.24
N ARG A 171 19.10 15.14 -12.55
CA ARG A 171 19.68 14.87 -13.87
C ARG A 171 19.82 13.37 -14.11
N GLU A 172 20.41 12.66 -13.16
CA GLU A 172 20.58 11.19 -13.25
C GLU A 172 19.23 10.48 -13.34
N TYR A 173 18.25 10.93 -12.55
CA TYR A 173 16.91 10.34 -12.59
C TYR A 173 16.22 10.56 -13.95
N LYS A 174 16.36 11.74 -14.58
CA LYS A 174 15.84 11.98 -15.93
C LYS A 174 16.50 11.10 -16.99
N GLU A 175 17.72 10.64 -16.76
CA GLU A 175 18.47 9.75 -17.65
C GLU A 175 18.12 8.26 -17.46
N LEU A 176 17.31 7.89 -16.44
CA LEU A 176 16.85 6.51 -16.18
C LEU A 176 15.96 5.91 -17.28
N ALA A 177 15.74 6.59 -18.40
CA ALA A 177 15.08 6.06 -19.61
C ALA A 177 15.78 4.83 -20.24
N ARG A 178 16.67 4.15 -19.51
CA ARG A 178 17.25 2.83 -19.79
C ARG A 178 17.25 1.94 -18.56
N ALA A 179 16.06 1.58 -18.07
CA ALA A 179 15.88 0.32 -17.35
C ALA A 179 15.42 -0.73 -18.38
N THR A 180 16.36 -1.49 -18.93
CA THR A 180 16.10 -2.70 -19.73
C THR A 180 15.45 -3.79 -18.91
#